data_AF-A0A811GF05-F1
#
_entry.id   AF-A0A811GF05-F1
#
_cell.length_a   1.000
_cell.length_b   1.000
_cell.length_c   1.000
_cell.angle_alpha   90.00
_cell.angle_beta   90.00
_cell.angle_gamma   90.00
#
_symmetry.space_group_name_H-M   'P 1'
#
loop_
_entity.id
_entity.type
_entity.pdbx_description
1 polymer ?
#
loop_
_entity_poly.entity_id
_entity_poly.type
_entity_poly.pdbx_seq_one_letter_code
_entity_poly.pdbx_strand_id
1 'polypeptide(L)'
;MNILIVGNGFDLSHYLPTKYDHFMVAMDAIDNWDEAKGDMGFDDLFEKDYWYKDEESGAEWQNSFFQHTKALYKTDEVKISVDQIKKLKEQLKENVWYQYFSDHVREVKSWIDFENKIKNALYEISIFFLAVENIAKKNSQFTSVITHNEEAKNSILINKHTSRVLDLLGILNCDFYKWLDDGNWGKCNFNDEWSDVTYKIKEKFIQENKLYKKIKFEAVENHLQSNLNNFSQLFNEYLLLIESLFSKKNT
;
A
#
# COMPACT_ATOMS: atom_id res chain seq x y z
N MET A 1 11.92 18.67 -16.95
CA MET A 1 11.43 18.09 -15.69
C MET A 1 10.53 19.14 -15.05
N ASN A 2 9.22 19.03 -15.25
CA ASN A 2 8.24 19.95 -14.68
C ASN A 2 7.75 19.31 -13.39
N ILE A 3 8.42 19.58 -12.27
CA ILE A 3 7.89 19.23 -10.96
C ILE A 3 6.80 20.26 -10.67
N LEU A 4 5.56 19.93 -11.03
CA LEU A 4 4.40 20.58 -10.45
C LEU A 4 4.34 20.06 -9.01
N ILE A 5 4.66 20.92 -8.04
CA ILE A 5 4.45 20.61 -6.63
C ILE A 5 2.93 20.70 -6.41
N VAL A 6 2.24 19.58 -6.59
CA VAL A 6 0.79 19.47 -6.36
C VAL A 6 0.57 19.04 -4.91
N GLY A 7 -0.35 19.74 -4.23
CA GLY A 7 -0.40 19.79 -2.76
C GLY A 7 0.16 21.10 -2.19
N ASN A 8 0.53 22.06 -3.04
CA ASN A 8 0.69 23.45 -2.64
C ASN A 8 -0.69 24.04 -2.31
N GLY A 9 -0.78 24.85 -1.26
CA GLY A 9 -2.04 25.45 -0.77
C GLY A 9 -2.87 26.22 -1.81
N PHE A 10 -2.34 26.44 -3.01
CA PHE A 10 -3.06 27.00 -4.15
C PHE A 10 -4.16 26.09 -4.69
N ASP A 11 -3.90 24.81 -4.99
CA ASP A 11 -4.96 23.94 -5.54
C ASP A 11 -6.05 23.67 -4.49
N LEU A 12 -5.62 23.59 -3.23
CA LEU A 12 -6.51 23.40 -2.08
C LEU A 12 -7.35 24.62 -1.77
N SER A 13 -6.83 25.83 -1.97
CA SER A 13 -7.64 27.06 -1.84
C SER A 13 -8.67 27.19 -2.95
N HIS A 14 -8.50 26.45 -4.05
CA HIS A 14 -9.48 26.31 -5.12
C HIS A 14 -10.31 25.03 -5.01
N TYR A 15 -10.25 24.32 -3.87
CA TYR A 15 -11.05 23.12 -3.60
C TYR A 15 -10.81 21.95 -4.57
N LEU A 16 -9.59 21.79 -5.06
CA LEU A 16 -9.23 20.62 -5.87
C LEU A 16 -8.66 19.51 -5.01
N PRO A 17 -9.08 18.25 -5.20
CA PRO A 17 -8.67 17.16 -4.33
C PRO A 17 -7.24 16.66 -4.62
N THR A 18 -6.23 17.51 -4.44
CA THR A 18 -4.82 17.22 -4.79
C THR A 18 -3.94 16.87 -3.60
N LYS A 19 -4.51 16.80 -2.38
CA LYS A 19 -3.79 16.26 -1.23
C LYS A 19 -3.57 14.76 -1.40
N TYR A 20 -2.54 14.28 -0.70
CA TYR A 20 -2.23 12.86 -0.63
C TYR A 20 -3.35 12.02 0.00
N ASP A 21 -4.02 12.51 1.05
CA ASP A 21 -5.15 11.81 1.67
C ASP A 21 -6.31 11.60 0.67
N HIS A 22 -6.64 12.63 -0.11
CA HIS A 22 -7.65 12.54 -1.17
C HIS A 22 -7.26 11.49 -2.23
N PHE A 23 -5.99 11.42 -2.61
CA PHE A 23 -5.52 10.37 -3.52
C PHE A 23 -5.70 8.98 -2.93
N MET A 24 -5.30 8.76 -1.67
CA MET A 24 -5.43 7.45 -1.03
C MET A 24 -6.89 7.03 -0.88
N VAL A 25 -7.79 7.98 -0.58
CA VAL A 25 -9.25 7.75 -0.51
C VAL A 25 -9.80 7.34 -1.87
N ALA A 26 -9.41 8.05 -2.93
CA ALA A 26 -9.83 7.72 -4.29
C ALA A 26 -9.33 6.33 -4.72
N MET A 27 -8.08 5.99 -4.43
CA MET A 27 -7.54 4.67 -4.75
C MET A 27 -8.23 3.55 -3.94
N ASP A 28 -8.51 3.78 -2.66
CA ASP A 28 -9.27 2.84 -1.82
C ASP A 28 -10.72 2.66 -2.30
N ALA A 29 -11.36 3.72 -2.77
CA ALA A 29 -12.69 3.63 -3.38
C ALA A 29 -12.67 2.76 -4.66
N ILE A 30 -11.64 2.93 -5.49
CA ILE A 30 -11.45 2.12 -6.72
C ILE A 30 -11.16 0.65 -6.37
N ASP A 31 -10.27 0.39 -5.40
CA ASP A 31 -9.90 -0.98 -5.00
C ASP A 31 -11.13 -1.77 -4.50
N ASN A 32 -12.00 -1.10 -3.74
CA ASN A 32 -13.21 -1.68 -3.16
C ASN A 32 -14.47 -1.54 -4.04
N TRP A 33 -14.37 -0.99 -5.26
CA TRP A 33 -15.55 -0.76 -6.09
C TRP A 33 -16.22 -2.06 -6.54
N ASP A 34 -17.55 -2.12 -6.49
CA ASP A 34 -18.29 -3.23 -7.07
C ASP A 34 -18.49 -3.01 -8.58
N GLU A 35 -17.79 -3.79 -9.40
CA GLU A 35 -17.84 -3.71 -10.86
C GLU A 35 -19.24 -3.93 -11.44
N ALA A 36 -20.15 -4.57 -10.68
CA ALA A 36 -21.54 -4.73 -11.09
C ALA A 36 -22.33 -3.41 -11.07
N LYS A 37 -21.87 -2.39 -10.33
CA LYS A 37 -22.47 -1.05 -10.31
C LYS A 37 -22.16 -0.25 -11.58
N GLY A 38 -21.18 -0.67 -12.37
CA GLY A 38 -20.78 -0.01 -13.60
C GLY A 38 -19.67 1.02 -13.40
N ASP A 39 -19.71 2.07 -14.22
CA ASP A 39 -18.69 3.13 -14.25
C ASP A 39 -18.73 3.98 -12.97
N MET A 40 -17.57 4.47 -12.53
CA MET A 40 -17.46 5.35 -11.35
C MET A 40 -17.49 6.83 -11.76
N GLY A 41 -18.27 7.60 -11.02
CA GLY A 41 -18.29 9.07 -11.06
C GLY A 41 -17.44 9.70 -9.96
N PHE A 42 -17.49 11.04 -9.89
CA PHE A 42 -16.78 11.80 -8.85
C PHE A 42 -17.25 11.45 -7.44
N ASP A 43 -18.57 11.33 -7.23
CA ASP A 43 -19.13 11.04 -5.91
C ASP A 43 -18.69 9.65 -5.41
N ASP A 44 -18.58 8.66 -6.31
CA ASP A 44 -18.13 7.31 -5.98
C ASP A 44 -16.66 7.27 -5.52
N LEU A 45 -15.82 8.18 -6.01
CA LEU A 45 -14.40 8.26 -5.63
C LEU A 45 -14.19 8.77 -4.21
N PHE A 46 -15.11 9.60 -3.70
CA PHE A 46 -14.93 10.31 -2.44
C PHE A 46 -15.99 9.97 -1.39
N GLU A 47 -16.92 9.05 -1.67
CA GLU A 47 -18.08 8.71 -0.83
C GLU A 47 -17.73 8.54 0.66
N LYS A 48 -16.61 7.86 0.97
CA LYS A 48 -16.13 7.57 2.34
C LYS A 48 -15.73 8.82 3.14
N ASP A 49 -15.17 9.85 2.48
CA ASP A 49 -14.78 11.13 3.08
C ASP A 49 -15.82 12.23 2.82
N TYR A 50 -16.81 11.93 1.98
CA TYR A 50 -17.88 12.83 1.57
C TYR A 50 -18.97 12.91 2.62
N TRP A 51 -19.29 11.79 3.29
CA TRP A 51 -20.28 11.71 4.36
C TRP A 51 -19.68 11.17 5.65
N TYR A 52 -19.56 12.04 6.65
CA TYR A 52 -19.30 11.56 8.01
C TYR A 52 -20.64 11.31 8.68
N LYS A 53 -20.83 10.09 9.17
CA LYS A 53 -21.94 9.76 10.06
C LYS A 53 -21.37 9.55 11.45
N ASP A 54 -21.73 10.42 12.37
CA ASP A 54 -21.40 10.24 13.76
C ASP A 54 -22.16 9.03 14.32
N GLU A 55 -21.44 7.98 14.74
CA GLU A 55 -22.04 6.71 15.13
C GLU A 55 -22.88 6.81 16.42
N GLU A 56 -22.62 7.80 17.28
CA GLU A 56 -23.33 8.00 18.55
C GLU A 56 -24.56 8.91 18.41
N SER A 57 -24.46 9.98 17.64
CA SER A 57 -25.52 10.99 17.47
C SER A 57 -26.36 10.79 16.21
N GLY A 58 -25.89 9.98 15.25
CA GLY A 58 -26.52 9.78 13.96
C GLY A 58 -26.45 11.00 13.03
N ALA A 59 -25.71 12.04 13.40
CA ALA A 59 -25.55 13.25 12.61
C ALA A 59 -24.72 12.95 11.36
N GLU A 60 -25.26 13.31 10.20
CA GLU A 60 -24.57 13.21 8.91
C GLU A 60 -24.11 14.60 8.49
N TRP A 61 -22.81 14.78 8.23
CA TRP A 61 -22.31 16.01 7.62
C TRP A 61 -21.49 15.72 6.37
N GLN A 62 -21.71 16.56 5.37
CA GLN A 62 -20.94 16.53 4.14
C GLN A 62 -19.65 17.31 4.31
N ASN A 63 -18.53 16.75 3.85
CA ASN A 63 -17.27 17.48 3.84
C ASN A 63 -17.39 18.71 2.93
N SER A 64 -17.33 19.90 3.54
CA SER A 64 -17.53 21.18 2.85
C SER A 64 -16.55 21.38 1.70
N PHE A 65 -15.36 20.76 1.77
CA PHE A 65 -14.36 20.81 0.70
C PHE A 65 -14.92 20.30 -0.63
N PHE A 66 -15.45 19.07 -0.65
CA PHE A 66 -15.97 18.44 -1.86
C PHE A 66 -17.26 19.08 -2.36
N GLN A 67 -18.07 19.65 -1.47
CA GLN A 67 -19.22 20.47 -1.87
C GLN A 67 -18.79 21.70 -2.68
N HIS A 68 -17.75 22.39 -2.22
CA HIS A 68 -17.16 23.49 -2.98
C HIS A 68 -16.54 23.02 -4.30
N THR A 69 -15.91 21.84 -4.33
CA THR A 69 -15.44 21.23 -5.59
C THR A 69 -16.58 21.06 -6.59
N LYS A 70 -17.72 20.47 -6.19
CA LYS A 70 -18.87 20.28 -7.08
C LYS A 70 -19.51 21.60 -7.53
N ALA A 71 -19.53 22.60 -6.66
CA ALA A 71 -20.06 23.92 -7.00
C ALA A 71 -19.20 24.63 -8.06
N LEU A 72 -17.88 24.46 -8.01
CA LEU A 72 -16.93 25.18 -8.87
C LEU A 72 -16.63 24.45 -10.19
N TYR A 73 -16.71 23.12 -10.20
CA TYR A 73 -16.25 22.28 -11.32
C TYR A 73 -17.34 21.31 -11.80
N LYS A 74 -17.29 20.93 -13.09
CA LYS A 74 -18.18 19.92 -13.69
C LYS A 74 -17.79 18.49 -13.29
N THR A 75 -18.02 18.17 -12.03
CA THR A 75 -17.75 16.85 -11.43
C THR A 75 -18.59 15.73 -12.06
N ASP A 76 -19.78 16.03 -12.58
CA ASP A 76 -20.65 15.05 -13.27
C ASP A 76 -20.05 14.51 -14.58
N GLU A 77 -19.05 15.19 -15.15
CA GLU A 77 -18.34 14.71 -16.34
C GLU A 77 -17.15 13.80 -16.02
N VAL A 78 -16.83 13.59 -14.73
CA VAL A 78 -15.84 12.60 -14.30
C VAL A 78 -16.46 11.23 -14.47
N LYS A 79 -15.80 10.41 -15.28
CA LYS A 79 -16.25 9.05 -15.53
C LYS A 79 -15.05 8.14 -15.73
N ILE A 80 -14.95 7.12 -14.88
CA ILE A 80 -13.95 6.06 -14.96
C ILE A 80 -14.68 4.80 -15.39
N SER A 81 -14.30 4.25 -16.55
CA SER A 81 -14.99 3.07 -17.08
C SER A 81 -14.68 1.82 -16.26
N VAL A 82 -15.56 0.82 -16.29
CA VAL A 82 -15.31 -0.50 -15.67
C VAL A 82 -13.97 -1.11 -16.08
N ASP A 83 -13.57 -0.98 -17.35
CA ASP A 83 -12.28 -1.49 -17.83
C ASP A 83 -11.08 -0.74 -17.21
N GLN A 84 -11.20 0.58 -17.03
CA GLN A 84 -10.20 1.36 -16.33
C GLN A 84 -10.13 0.97 -14.85
N ILE A 85 -11.27 0.75 -14.20
CA ILE A 85 -11.36 0.32 -12.80
C ILE A 85 -10.63 -1.01 -12.61
N LYS A 86 -10.91 -2.02 -13.46
CA LYS A 86 -10.23 -3.33 -13.40
C LYS A 86 -8.72 -3.20 -13.51
N LYS A 87 -8.25 -2.41 -14.49
CA LYS A 87 -6.82 -2.16 -14.67
C LYS A 87 -6.20 -1.50 -13.43
N LEU A 88 -6.86 -0.48 -12.88
CA LEU A 88 -6.37 0.22 -11.69
C LEU A 88 -6.33 -0.70 -10.47
N LYS A 89 -7.37 -1.53 -10.26
CA LYS A 89 -7.38 -2.55 -9.19
C LYS A 89 -6.20 -3.51 -9.29
N GLU A 90 -5.90 -4.02 -10.48
CA GLU A 90 -4.74 -4.88 -10.71
C GLU A 90 -3.44 -4.15 -10.35
N GLN A 91 -3.28 -2.91 -10.81
CA GLN A 91 -2.10 -2.09 -10.50
C GLN A 91 -1.96 -1.80 -9.00
N LEU A 92 -3.05 -1.51 -8.30
CA LEU A 92 -3.06 -1.25 -6.85
C LEU A 92 -2.72 -2.51 -6.05
N LYS A 93 -3.30 -3.65 -6.43
CA LYS A 93 -3.03 -4.94 -5.78
C LYS A 93 -1.57 -5.38 -5.92
N GLU A 94 -0.96 -5.11 -7.08
CA GLU A 94 0.44 -5.46 -7.33
C GLU A 94 1.43 -4.48 -6.70
N ASN A 95 1.01 -3.24 -6.44
CA ASN A 95 1.89 -2.19 -5.94
C ASN A 95 2.14 -2.30 -4.43
N VAL A 96 3.32 -2.76 -4.06
CA VAL A 96 3.67 -3.00 -2.65
C VAL A 96 3.70 -1.73 -1.78
N TRP A 97 3.95 -0.55 -2.38
CA TRP A 97 3.90 0.71 -1.65
C TRP A 97 2.47 1.13 -1.36
N TYR A 98 1.55 0.98 -2.33
CA TYR A 98 0.13 1.19 -2.05
C TYR A 98 -0.36 0.27 -0.93
N GLN A 99 -0.01 -1.03 -0.97
CA GLN A 99 -0.37 -1.98 0.09
C GLN A 99 0.19 -1.55 1.46
N TYR A 100 1.47 -1.15 1.51
CA TYR A 100 2.09 -0.64 2.74
C TYR A 100 1.43 0.64 3.24
N PHE A 101 1.12 1.61 2.37
CA PHE A 101 0.47 2.85 2.78
C PHE A 101 -0.99 2.62 3.16
N SER A 102 -1.73 1.75 2.47
CA SER A 102 -3.12 1.41 2.77
C SER A 102 -3.28 0.84 4.17
N ASP A 103 -2.39 -0.09 4.57
CA ASP A 103 -2.32 -0.63 5.95
C ASP A 103 -2.06 0.48 7.00
N HIS A 104 -1.50 1.61 6.59
CA HIS A 104 -1.19 2.78 7.43
C HIS A 104 -1.95 4.05 7.05
N VAL A 105 -3.02 3.99 6.24
CA VAL A 105 -3.67 5.19 5.66
C VAL A 105 -4.17 6.14 6.74
N ARG A 106 -4.62 5.60 7.87
CA ARG A 106 -5.08 6.40 9.03
C ARG A 106 -3.96 7.18 9.72
N GLU A 107 -2.70 6.82 9.46
CA GLU A 107 -1.51 7.43 10.06
C GLU A 107 -0.79 8.42 9.13
N VAL A 108 -1.17 8.49 7.84
CA VAL A 108 -0.56 9.40 6.86
C VAL A 108 -1.51 10.56 6.59
N LYS A 109 -1.25 11.71 7.22
CA LYS A 109 -2.09 12.92 7.07
C LYS A 109 -1.47 13.97 6.16
N SER A 110 -0.18 13.87 5.89
CA SER A 110 0.58 14.84 5.10
C SER A 110 1.68 14.18 4.26
N TRP A 111 2.22 14.94 3.31
CA TRP A 111 3.42 14.56 2.54
C TRP A 111 4.63 14.27 3.45
N ILE A 112 4.75 14.99 4.58
CA ILE A 112 5.83 14.77 5.55
C ILE A 112 5.65 13.41 6.23
N ASP A 113 4.42 13.02 6.54
CA ASP A 113 4.13 11.70 7.10
C ASP A 113 4.46 10.59 6.10
N PHE A 114 4.22 10.82 4.81
CA PHE A 114 4.59 9.89 3.74
C PHE A 114 6.11 9.67 3.65
N GLU A 115 6.91 10.74 3.64
CA GLU A 115 8.38 10.64 3.65
C GLU A 115 8.87 9.88 4.89
N ASN A 116 8.29 10.17 6.06
CA ASN A 116 8.58 9.44 7.30
C ASN A 116 8.20 7.96 7.19
N LYS A 117 7.09 7.61 6.55
CA LYS A 117 6.68 6.22 6.34
C LYS A 117 7.62 5.45 5.42
N ILE A 118 8.11 6.07 4.34
CA ILE A 118 9.16 5.49 3.49
C ILE A 118 10.44 5.29 4.30
N LYS A 119 10.85 6.30 5.06
CA LYS A 119 12.05 6.21 5.91
C LYS A 119 11.94 5.05 6.91
N ASN A 120 10.79 4.90 7.56
CA ASN A 120 10.56 3.80 8.50
C ASN A 120 10.59 2.43 7.80
N ALA A 121 9.97 2.31 6.62
CA ALA A 121 10.02 1.10 5.81
C ALA A 121 11.47 0.70 5.45
N LEU A 122 12.26 1.67 4.99
CA LEU A 122 13.67 1.47 4.64
C LEU A 122 14.52 1.11 5.86
N TYR A 123 14.19 1.65 7.04
CA TYR A 123 14.84 1.28 8.29
C TYR A 123 14.60 -0.21 8.63
N GLU A 124 13.36 -0.70 8.52
CA GLU A 124 13.05 -2.12 8.73
C GLU A 124 13.75 -3.03 7.71
N ILE A 125 13.88 -2.59 6.46
CA ILE A 125 14.69 -3.29 5.45
C ILE A 125 16.17 -3.36 5.84
N SER A 126 16.72 -2.28 6.40
CA SER A 126 18.11 -2.25 6.86
C SER A 126 18.35 -3.25 8.00
N ILE A 127 17.40 -3.39 8.93
CA ILE A 127 17.45 -4.39 10.01
C ILE A 127 17.50 -5.80 9.39
N PHE A 128 16.65 -6.07 8.40
CA PHE A 128 16.64 -7.33 7.69
C PHE A 128 17.97 -7.63 6.96
N PHE A 129 18.52 -6.64 6.24
CA PHE A 129 19.81 -6.82 5.55
C PHE A 129 20.92 -7.15 6.54
N LEU A 130 21.00 -6.43 7.66
CA LEU A 130 21.97 -6.72 8.72
C LEU A 130 21.79 -8.12 9.30
N ALA A 131 20.54 -8.56 9.55
CA ALA A 131 20.25 -9.90 10.05
C ALA A 131 20.70 -10.99 9.06
N VAL A 132 20.45 -10.79 7.76
CA VAL A 132 20.90 -11.69 6.69
C VAL A 132 22.42 -11.73 6.58
N GLU A 133 23.09 -10.58 6.61
CA GLU A 133 24.55 -10.55 6.55
C GLU A 133 25.20 -11.25 7.75
N ASN A 134 24.64 -11.05 8.93
CA ASN A 134 25.14 -11.66 10.15
C ASN A 134 25.04 -13.19 10.10
N ILE A 135 23.97 -13.74 9.52
CA ILE A 135 23.85 -15.20 9.37
C ILE A 135 24.75 -15.72 8.25
N ALA A 136 24.85 -15.00 7.12
CA ALA A 136 25.70 -15.39 5.99
C ALA A 136 27.20 -15.35 6.33
N LYS A 137 27.63 -14.45 7.22
CA LYS A 137 29.02 -14.41 7.75
C LYS A 137 29.33 -15.62 8.64
N LYS A 138 28.34 -16.14 9.37
CA LYS A 138 28.51 -17.28 10.28
C LYS A 138 28.38 -18.62 9.56
N ASN A 139 27.48 -18.71 8.58
CA ASN A 139 27.13 -19.95 7.91
C ASN A 139 27.03 -19.73 6.40
N SER A 140 27.60 -20.64 5.61
CA SER A 140 27.45 -20.58 4.15
C SER A 140 26.00 -20.84 3.70
N GLN A 141 25.19 -21.54 4.51
CA GLN A 141 23.79 -21.85 4.25
C GLN A 141 22.91 -21.31 5.39
N PHE A 142 21.71 -20.85 5.05
CA PHE A 142 20.69 -20.41 6.03
C PHE A 142 19.29 -20.80 5.57
N THR A 143 18.35 -20.93 6.50
CA THR A 143 16.94 -21.10 6.17
C THR A 143 16.34 -19.77 5.69
N SER A 144 15.56 -19.82 4.61
CA SER A 144 14.80 -18.66 4.13
C SER A 144 13.61 -18.31 5.02
N VAL A 145 13.34 -19.11 6.05
CA VAL A 145 12.27 -18.88 7.02
C VAL A 145 12.78 -17.92 8.10
N ILE A 146 11.98 -16.90 8.38
CA ILE A 146 12.21 -15.96 9.46
C ILE A 146 11.81 -16.61 10.78
N THR A 147 12.66 -16.43 11.79
CA THR A 147 12.36 -16.84 13.17
C THR A 147 12.20 -15.62 14.06
N HIS A 148 11.41 -15.78 15.11
CA HIS A 148 11.33 -14.86 16.25
C HIS A 148 11.95 -15.45 17.52
N ASN A 149 12.46 -16.68 17.43
CA ASN A 149 13.13 -17.40 18.51
C ASN A 149 14.65 -17.30 18.33
N GLU A 150 15.34 -16.77 19.34
CA GLU A 150 16.80 -16.58 19.38
C GLU A 150 17.58 -17.89 19.36
N GLU A 151 16.98 -19.00 19.78
CA GLU A 151 17.63 -20.32 19.86
C GLU A 151 17.73 -21.02 18.50
N ALA A 152 17.00 -20.53 17.49
CA ALA A 152 16.96 -21.13 16.16
C ALA A 152 18.28 -20.93 15.40
N LYS A 153 19.00 -22.03 15.15
CA LYS A 153 20.24 -22.03 14.38
C LYS A 153 19.97 -21.79 12.90
N ASN A 154 20.94 -21.17 12.21
CA ASN A 154 20.93 -20.96 10.76
C ASN A 154 19.70 -20.21 10.23
N SER A 155 19.00 -19.46 11.09
CA SER A 155 17.76 -18.77 10.78
C SER A 155 17.94 -17.26 10.86
N ILE A 156 17.14 -16.52 10.09
CA ILE A 156 17.17 -15.05 10.11
C ILE A 156 16.24 -14.58 11.22
N LEU A 157 16.82 -13.94 12.24
CA LEU A 157 16.10 -13.40 13.39
C LEU A 157 15.78 -11.93 13.15
N ILE A 158 14.49 -11.62 13.00
CA ILE A 158 13.95 -10.26 13.00
C ILE A 158 12.65 -10.23 13.82
N ASN A 159 12.21 -9.06 14.26
CA ASN A 159 11.00 -8.95 15.07
C ASN A 159 9.72 -9.07 14.21
N LYS A 160 8.56 -9.19 14.87
CA LYS A 160 7.25 -9.33 14.20
C LYS A 160 6.88 -8.10 13.38
N HIS A 161 7.20 -6.90 13.87
CA HIS A 161 6.92 -5.65 13.15
C HIS A 161 7.71 -5.58 11.83
N THR A 162 9.03 -5.82 11.88
CA THR A 162 9.89 -5.91 10.69
C THR A 162 9.34 -6.94 9.70
N SER A 163 8.90 -8.10 10.19
CA SER A 163 8.36 -9.16 9.32
C SER A 163 7.08 -8.74 8.61
N ARG A 164 6.16 -8.06 9.31
CA ARG A 164 4.93 -7.51 8.72
C ARG A 164 5.25 -6.44 7.67
N VAL A 165 6.18 -5.54 7.96
CA VAL A 165 6.61 -4.51 6.99
C VAL A 165 7.21 -5.15 5.75
N LEU A 166 8.09 -6.14 5.89
CA LEU A 166 8.68 -6.84 4.74
C LEU A 166 7.66 -7.68 3.95
N ASP A 167 6.62 -8.21 4.59
CA ASP A 167 5.49 -8.87 3.93
C ASP A 167 4.69 -7.88 3.07
N LEU A 168 4.31 -6.72 3.63
CA LEU A 168 3.62 -5.64 2.91
C LEU A 168 4.44 -5.13 1.72
N LEU A 169 5.76 -4.99 1.90
CA LEU A 169 6.69 -4.59 0.84
C LEU A 169 6.95 -5.72 -0.17
N GLY A 170 6.32 -6.87 0.01
CA GLY A 170 6.38 -8.02 -0.90
C GLY A 170 7.74 -8.70 -0.93
N ILE A 171 8.54 -8.57 0.12
CA ILE A 171 9.86 -9.21 0.30
C ILE A 171 9.69 -10.62 0.90
N LEU A 172 8.76 -10.76 1.83
CA LEU A 172 8.38 -12.03 2.45
C LEU A 172 7.06 -12.55 1.87
N ASN A 173 6.85 -13.86 1.98
CA ASN A 173 5.55 -14.51 1.96
C ASN A 173 5.13 -14.74 3.41
N CYS A 174 3.91 -14.37 3.75
CA CYS A 174 3.28 -14.67 5.02
C CYS A 174 2.27 -15.80 4.85
N ASP A 175 2.43 -16.87 5.63
CA ASP A 175 1.51 -18.00 5.69
C ASP A 175 0.93 -18.12 7.10
N PHE A 176 -0.41 -18.12 7.18
CA PHE A 176 -1.16 -18.30 8.43
C PHE A 176 -1.54 -19.75 8.62
N TYR A 177 -1.46 -20.22 9.86
CA TYR A 177 -1.77 -21.59 10.21
C TYR A 177 -2.75 -21.63 11.38
N LYS A 178 -3.68 -22.58 11.32
CA LYS A 178 -4.59 -22.91 12.41
C LYS A 178 -4.47 -24.38 12.78
N TRP A 179 -4.74 -24.68 14.04
CA TRP A 179 -4.84 -26.06 14.49
C TRP A 179 -6.14 -26.66 13.96
N LEU A 180 -6.03 -27.80 13.27
CA LEU A 180 -7.16 -28.55 12.75
C LEU A 180 -7.62 -29.61 13.75
N ASP A 181 -8.89 -29.99 13.66
CA ASP A 181 -9.48 -31.01 14.54
C ASP A 181 -8.84 -32.40 14.39
N ASP A 182 -8.13 -32.64 13.29
CA ASP A 182 -7.37 -33.87 13.03
C ASP A 182 -6.00 -33.90 13.75
N GLY A 183 -5.67 -32.85 14.50
CA GLY A 183 -4.41 -32.72 15.23
C GLY A 183 -3.23 -32.24 14.36
N ASN A 184 -3.49 -31.76 13.14
CA ASN A 184 -2.47 -31.19 12.26
C ASN A 184 -2.60 -29.67 12.12
N TRP A 185 -1.51 -29.04 11.67
CA TRP A 185 -1.53 -27.64 11.25
C TRP A 185 -2.07 -27.51 9.82
N GLY A 186 -3.10 -26.69 9.64
CA GLY A 186 -3.66 -26.34 8.34
C GLY A 186 -3.39 -24.89 7.97
N LYS A 187 -3.02 -24.63 6.71
CA LYS A 187 -2.89 -23.26 6.20
C LYS A 187 -4.28 -22.60 6.09
N CYS A 188 -4.39 -21.33 6.47
CA CYS A 188 -5.63 -20.56 6.41
C CYS A 188 -5.39 -19.14 5.87
N ASN A 189 -6.48 -18.40 5.66
CA ASN A 189 -6.42 -16.99 5.26
C ASN A 189 -6.17 -16.08 6.46
N PHE A 190 -5.69 -14.88 6.20
CA PHE A 190 -5.51 -13.84 7.22
C PHE A 190 -6.80 -13.51 7.99
N ASN A 191 -7.94 -13.54 7.28
CA ASN A 191 -9.26 -13.23 7.85
C ASN A 191 -9.87 -14.39 8.65
N ASP A 192 -9.26 -15.58 8.63
CA ASP A 192 -9.71 -16.72 9.42
C ASP A 192 -9.13 -16.63 10.84
N GLU A 193 -9.69 -17.38 11.80
CA GLU A 193 -9.02 -17.61 13.08
C GLU A 193 -7.74 -18.44 12.85
N TRP A 194 -6.58 -17.85 13.17
CA TRP A 194 -5.26 -18.47 13.05
C TRP A 194 -4.53 -18.49 14.39
N SER A 195 -3.64 -19.47 14.56
CA SER A 195 -2.89 -19.69 15.80
C SER A 195 -1.38 -19.51 15.63
N ASP A 196 -0.87 -19.57 14.40
CA ASP A 196 0.54 -19.34 14.12
C ASP A 196 0.75 -18.65 12.76
N VAL A 197 1.91 -18.02 12.60
CA VAL A 197 2.30 -17.28 11.39
C VAL A 197 3.75 -17.57 11.05
N THR A 198 4.01 -17.91 9.79
CA THR A 198 5.36 -18.12 9.28
C THR A 198 5.67 -17.13 8.17
N TYR A 199 6.85 -16.52 8.24
CA TYR A 199 7.36 -15.67 7.17
C TYR A 199 8.52 -16.34 6.44
N LYS A 200 8.48 -16.33 5.11
CA LYS A 200 9.53 -16.88 4.26
C LYS A 200 9.97 -15.87 3.21
N ILE A 201 11.27 -15.69 3.01
CA ILE A 201 11.79 -14.83 1.94
C ILE A 201 11.36 -15.35 0.57
N LYS A 202 10.86 -14.46 -0.29
CA LYS A 202 10.48 -14.85 -1.66
C LYS A 202 11.69 -15.31 -2.46
N GLU A 203 11.54 -16.42 -3.16
CA GLU A 203 12.61 -17.06 -3.94
C GLU A 203 13.28 -16.12 -4.95
N LYS A 204 12.53 -15.15 -5.50
CA LYS A 204 13.08 -14.16 -6.44
C LYS A 204 14.23 -13.33 -5.85
N PHE A 205 14.31 -13.18 -4.53
CA PHE A 205 15.39 -12.46 -3.83
C PHE A 205 16.55 -13.34 -3.39
N ILE A 206 16.42 -14.66 -3.54
CA ILE A 206 17.42 -15.62 -3.11
C ILE A 206 18.31 -15.97 -4.31
N GLN A 207 19.61 -16.10 -4.04
CA GLN A 207 20.56 -16.80 -4.90
C GLN A 207 21.15 -17.95 -4.11
N GLU A 208 20.94 -19.17 -4.59
CA GLU A 208 21.40 -20.39 -3.93
C GLU A 208 22.20 -21.25 -4.89
N ASN A 209 23.26 -21.86 -4.37
CA ASN A 209 23.93 -22.99 -4.98
C ASN A 209 24.34 -23.99 -3.89
N LYS A 210 24.98 -25.09 -4.29
CA LYS A 210 25.39 -26.16 -3.37
C LYS A 210 26.26 -25.69 -2.20
N LEU A 211 27.02 -24.60 -2.38
CA LEU A 211 27.99 -24.11 -1.41
C LEU A 211 27.44 -22.98 -0.55
N TYR A 212 26.60 -22.12 -1.12
CA TYR A 212 26.06 -20.99 -0.38
C TYR A 212 24.63 -20.61 -0.76
N LYS A 213 23.97 -19.96 0.18
CA LYS A 213 22.75 -19.18 -0.03
C LYS A 213 23.03 -17.72 0.30
N LYS A 214 22.54 -16.80 -0.52
CA LYS A 214 22.63 -15.36 -0.27
C LYS A 214 21.38 -14.64 -0.74
N ILE A 215 21.15 -13.45 -0.19
CA ILE A 215 20.11 -12.54 -0.68
C ILE A 215 20.73 -11.60 -1.72
N LYS A 216 19.98 -11.36 -2.79
CA LYS A 216 20.29 -10.36 -3.81
C LYS A 216 19.71 -9.02 -3.35
N PHE A 217 20.47 -8.25 -2.57
CA PHE A 217 20.01 -6.94 -2.07
C PHE A 217 19.61 -5.99 -3.20
N GLU A 218 20.38 -5.96 -4.29
CA GLU A 218 20.04 -5.19 -5.50
C GLU A 218 18.67 -5.59 -6.09
N ALA A 219 18.29 -6.87 -6.00
CA ALA A 219 16.97 -7.30 -6.47
C ALA A 219 15.83 -6.79 -5.56
N VAL A 220 16.09 -6.65 -4.25
CA VAL A 220 15.14 -6.04 -3.30
C VAL A 220 15.02 -4.54 -3.59
N GLU A 221 16.14 -3.84 -3.74
CA GLU A 221 16.19 -2.41 -4.06
C GLU A 221 15.46 -2.10 -5.38
N ASN A 222 15.76 -2.85 -6.44
CA ASN A 222 15.08 -2.70 -7.73
C ASN A 222 13.58 -2.99 -7.65
N HIS A 223 13.16 -3.99 -6.84
CA HIS A 223 11.75 -4.26 -6.59
C HIS A 223 11.07 -3.08 -5.91
N LEU A 224 11.67 -2.49 -4.88
CA LEU A 224 11.11 -1.33 -4.18
C LEU A 224 11.05 -0.09 -5.07
N GLN A 225 12.13 0.19 -5.83
CA GLN A 225 12.21 1.37 -6.70
C GLN A 225 11.21 1.28 -7.85
N SER A 226 11.08 0.12 -8.51
CA SER A 226 10.12 -0.06 -9.60
C SER A 226 8.68 0.11 -9.12
N ASN A 227 8.34 -0.44 -7.94
CA ASN A 227 7.02 -0.24 -7.35
C ASN A 227 6.77 1.21 -6.95
N LEU A 228 7.80 1.93 -6.47
CA LEU A 228 7.66 3.35 -6.11
C LEU A 228 7.41 4.19 -7.36
N ASN A 229 8.13 3.91 -8.46
CA ASN A 229 7.91 4.58 -9.74
C ASN A 229 6.48 4.34 -10.27
N ASN A 230 6.00 3.10 -10.18
CA ASN A 230 4.63 2.75 -10.55
C ASN A 230 3.61 3.49 -9.68
N PHE A 231 3.86 3.61 -8.37
CA PHE A 231 2.99 4.36 -7.46
C PHE A 231 2.97 5.85 -7.81
N SER A 232 4.13 6.46 -8.10
CA SER A 232 4.21 7.84 -8.59
C SER A 232 3.48 8.03 -9.91
N GLN A 233 3.51 7.04 -10.81
CA GLN A 233 2.74 7.08 -12.05
C GLN A 233 1.22 7.08 -11.77
N LEU A 234 0.73 6.20 -10.89
CA LEU A 234 -0.68 6.18 -10.48
C LEU A 234 -1.12 7.54 -9.90
N PHE A 235 -0.27 8.15 -9.07
CA PHE A 235 -0.52 9.48 -8.54
C PHE A 235 -0.61 10.54 -9.64
N ASN A 236 0.29 10.50 -10.63
CA ASN A 236 0.23 11.44 -11.77
C ASN A 236 -1.01 11.22 -12.64
N GLU A 237 -1.42 9.97 -12.88
CA GLU A 237 -2.65 9.65 -13.63
C GLU A 237 -3.89 10.18 -12.89
N TYR A 238 -3.92 10.04 -11.56
CA TYR A 238 -4.94 10.67 -10.72
C TYR A 238 -4.94 12.19 -10.85
N LEU A 239 -3.78 12.84 -10.79
CA LEU A 239 -3.69 14.28 -10.93
C LEU A 239 -4.19 14.77 -12.29
N LEU A 240 -3.89 14.05 -13.38
CA LEU A 240 -4.42 14.36 -14.71
C LEU A 240 -5.96 14.24 -14.76
N LEU A 241 -6.53 13.25 -14.06
CA LEU A 241 -7.98 13.14 -13.90
C LEU A 241 -8.54 14.38 -13.19
N ILE A 242 -7.90 14.83 -12.10
CA ILE A 242 -8.32 16.03 -11.37
C ILE A 242 -8.11 17.31 -12.19
N GLU A 243 -6.99 17.46 -12.90
CA GLU A 243 -6.74 18.60 -13.79
C GLU A 243 -7.76 18.69 -14.93
N SER A 244 -8.30 17.56 -15.39
CA SER A 244 -9.38 17.57 -16.38
C SER A 244 -10.62 18.33 -15.90
N LEU A 245 -10.87 18.39 -14.58
CA LEU A 245 -11.91 19.22 -13.96
C LEU A 245 -11.66 20.72 -14.15
N PHE A 246 -10.40 21.15 -14.15
CA PHE A 246 -9.99 22.54 -14.26
C PHE A 246 -10.39 23.18 -15.60
N SER A 247 -10.40 22.37 -16.67
CA SER A 247 -10.83 22.79 -18.02
C SER A 247 -12.34 23.01 -18.14
N LYS A 248 -13.10 22.67 -17.08
CA LYS A 248 -14.56 22.59 -17.06
C LYS A 248 -15.11 23.31 -15.83
N LYS A 249 -14.87 24.61 -15.73
CA LYS A 249 -15.53 25.45 -14.71
C LYS A 249 -17.03 25.57 -15.01
N ASN A 250 -17.84 25.54 -13.96
CA ASN A 250 -19.23 25.96 -14.04
C ASN A 250 -19.23 27.45 -14.43
N THR A 251 -19.76 27.77 -15.61
CA THR A 251 -19.82 29.14 -16.15
C THR A 251 -21.05 29.85 -15.64
#